data_AF-R4LR34-F1
#
_entry.id   AF-R4LR34-F1
#
_cell.length_a   1.000
_cell.length_b   1.000
_cell.length_c   1.000
_cell.angle_alpha   90.00
_cell.angle_beta   90.00
_cell.angle_gamma   90.00
#
_symmetry.space_group_name_H-M   'P 1'
#
loop_
_entity.id
_entity.type
_entity.pdbx_description
1 polymer ?
#
loop_
_entity_poly.entity_id
_entity_poly.type
_entity_poly.pdbx_seq_one_letter_code
_entity_poly.pdbx_strand_id
1 'polypeptide(L)'
;MVQTAARLFRERGIQGVSVADLMAEAGLTHGGFYKQFASKEALVAEAVALAFEDLGADLHDRDQQHPGDHEAAREAFVAGYLSAAHRDDPGNGCATTGFGTDVAREPPDSPAREPFAAGVAEFAAWLGPTEDEALVTLATMVGALLIARATAGTPLADRILAAATSDLSGKGRVSR
;
A
#
# COMPACT_ATOMS: atom_id res chain seq x y z
N MET A 1 -11.74 10.80 -10.47
CA MET A 1 -11.38 11.56 -9.25
C MET A 1 -10.77 10.64 -8.21
N VAL A 2 -11.48 9.60 -7.74
CA VAL A 2 -10.97 8.68 -6.69
C VAL A 2 -9.63 8.03 -7.06
N GLN A 3 -9.48 7.51 -8.28
CA GLN A 3 -8.19 6.97 -8.77
C GLN A 3 -7.05 8.00 -8.72
N THR A 4 -7.31 9.22 -9.21
CA THR A 4 -6.36 10.33 -9.17
C THR A 4 -5.97 10.67 -7.73
N ALA A 5 -6.94 10.71 -6.83
CA ALA A 5 -6.73 10.99 -5.42
C ALA A 5 -5.92 9.89 -4.74
N ALA A 6 -6.27 8.62 -4.97
CA ALA A 6 -5.57 7.47 -4.42
C ALA A 6 -4.08 7.47 -4.81
N ARG A 7 -3.77 7.76 -6.08
CA ARG A 7 -2.39 7.91 -6.54
C ARG A 7 -1.69 9.10 -5.88
N LEU A 8 -2.28 10.31 -5.97
CA LEU A 8 -1.64 11.53 -5.45
C LEU A 8 -1.44 11.49 -3.94
N PHE A 9 -2.37 10.93 -3.18
CA PHE A 9 -2.23 10.79 -1.73
C PHE A 9 -1.08 9.85 -1.36
N ARG A 10 -0.86 8.74 -2.09
CA ARG A 10 0.31 7.88 -1.84
C ARG A 10 1.64 8.53 -2.24
N GLU A 11 1.65 9.37 -3.27
CA GLU A 11 2.83 10.10 -3.72
C GLU A 11 3.24 11.24 -2.76
N ARG A 12 2.26 11.99 -2.27
CA ARG A 12 2.48 13.31 -1.64
C ARG A 12 1.93 13.42 -0.21
N GLY A 13 1.28 12.37 0.28
CA GLY A 13 0.53 12.37 1.54
C GLY A 13 -0.81 13.10 1.39
N ILE A 14 -1.78 12.72 2.24
CA ILE A 14 -3.12 13.31 2.25
C ILE A 14 -3.05 14.82 2.50
N GLN A 15 -2.22 15.25 3.46
CA GLN A 15 -2.09 16.67 3.82
C GLN A 15 -1.35 17.49 2.74
N GLY A 16 -0.49 16.85 1.94
CA GLY A 16 0.26 17.48 0.85
C GLY A 16 -0.55 17.71 -0.43
N VAL A 17 -1.81 17.26 -0.49
CA VAL A 17 -2.67 17.35 -1.67
C VAL A 17 -3.92 18.15 -1.35
N SER A 18 -4.10 19.30 -1.97
CA SER A 18 -5.33 20.10 -1.82
C SER A 18 -6.44 19.65 -2.79
N VAL A 19 -7.69 20.09 -2.54
CA VAL A 19 -8.78 19.92 -3.51
C VAL A 19 -8.42 20.60 -4.84
N ALA A 20 -7.75 21.76 -4.80
CA ALA A 20 -7.30 22.44 -6.00
C ALA A 20 -6.33 21.59 -6.82
N ASP A 21 -5.37 20.92 -6.16
CA ASP A 21 -4.41 20.03 -6.83
C ASP A 21 -5.12 18.84 -7.49
N LEU A 22 -6.08 18.22 -6.79
CA LEU A 22 -6.89 17.12 -7.33
C LEU A 22 -7.68 17.53 -8.57
N MET A 23 -8.31 18.70 -8.52
CA MET A 23 -9.11 19.23 -9.63
C MET A 23 -8.23 19.60 -10.81
N ALA A 24 -7.06 20.21 -10.56
CA ALA A 24 -6.08 20.53 -11.60
C ALA A 24 -5.56 19.25 -12.28
N GLU A 25 -5.18 18.23 -11.51
CA GLU A 25 -4.72 16.94 -12.04
C GLU A 25 -5.83 16.22 -12.84
N ALA A 26 -7.09 16.35 -12.41
CA ALA A 26 -8.24 15.77 -13.11
C ALA A 26 -8.68 16.58 -14.34
N GLY A 27 -8.07 17.73 -14.62
CA GLY A 27 -8.48 18.63 -15.70
C GLY A 27 -9.87 19.26 -15.49
N LEU A 28 -10.31 19.39 -14.24
CA LEU A 28 -11.64 19.86 -13.86
C LEU A 28 -11.57 21.22 -13.14
N THR A 29 -12.65 22.01 -13.23
CA THR A 29 -12.76 23.29 -12.53
C THR A 29 -13.11 23.10 -11.05
N HIS A 30 -12.57 23.93 -10.15
CA HIS A 30 -12.65 23.76 -8.69
C HIS A 30 -14.07 23.53 -8.13
N GLY A 31 -15.11 24.05 -8.78
CA GLY A 31 -16.51 23.89 -8.37
C GLY A 31 -17.12 22.49 -8.61
N GLY A 32 -16.43 21.61 -9.34
CA GLY A 32 -16.91 20.24 -9.61
C GLY A 32 -16.78 19.29 -8.42
N PHE A 33 -15.82 19.54 -7.53
CA PHE A 33 -15.50 18.64 -6.41
C PHE A 33 -16.70 18.42 -5.48
N TYR A 34 -17.26 19.53 -4.96
CA TYR A 34 -18.33 19.49 -3.97
C TYR A 34 -19.69 19.05 -4.54
N LYS A 35 -19.77 18.77 -5.85
CA LYS A 35 -20.93 18.08 -6.45
C LYS A 35 -20.83 16.56 -6.33
N GLN A 36 -19.63 16.03 -6.18
CA GLN A 36 -19.36 14.59 -6.12
C GLN A 36 -19.04 14.13 -4.70
N PHE A 37 -18.31 14.93 -3.93
CA PHE A 37 -17.84 14.57 -2.60
C PHE A 37 -18.30 15.59 -1.56
N ALA A 38 -18.78 15.10 -0.42
CA ALA A 38 -19.20 15.95 0.69
C ALA A 38 -18.02 16.70 1.33
N SER A 39 -16.84 16.07 1.37
CA SER A 39 -15.61 16.66 1.89
C SER A 39 -14.38 15.97 1.31
N LYS A 40 -13.18 16.48 1.64
CA LYS A 40 -11.92 15.84 1.26
C LYS A 40 -11.74 14.52 2.02
N GLU A 41 -12.17 14.46 3.27
CA GLU A 41 -12.10 13.28 4.14
C GLU A 41 -12.99 12.14 3.58
N ALA A 42 -14.15 12.47 3.02
CA ALA A 42 -14.98 11.49 2.31
C ALA A 42 -14.24 10.91 1.09
N LEU A 43 -13.58 11.75 0.29
CA LEU A 43 -12.76 11.29 -0.83
C LEU A 43 -11.55 10.46 -0.36
N VAL A 44 -10.93 10.80 0.77
CA VAL A 44 -9.83 10.01 1.34
C VAL A 44 -10.31 8.59 1.68
N ALA A 45 -11.47 8.46 2.32
CA ALA A 45 -12.03 7.15 2.64
C ALA A 45 -12.28 6.30 1.38
N GLU A 46 -12.87 6.90 0.33
CA GLU A 46 -13.05 6.23 -0.96
C GLU A 46 -11.72 5.86 -1.64
N ALA A 47 -10.71 6.74 -1.55
CA ALA A 47 -9.40 6.50 -2.13
C ALA A 47 -8.63 5.37 -1.41
N VAL A 48 -8.79 5.26 -0.08
CA VAL A 48 -8.24 4.15 0.71
C VAL A 48 -8.94 2.85 0.34
N ALA A 49 -10.27 2.85 0.30
CA ALA A 49 -11.06 1.66 -0.06
C ALA A 49 -10.69 1.15 -1.47
N LEU A 50 -10.66 2.06 -2.46
CA LEU A 50 -10.26 1.72 -3.82
C LEU A 50 -8.85 1.10 -3.89
N ALA A 51 -7.90 1.66 -3.14
CA ALA A 51 -6.53 1.16 -3.15
C ALA A 51 -6.39 -0.26 -2.60
N PHE A 52 -7.22 -0.65 -1.63
CA PHE A 52 -7.27 -2.01 -1.12
C PHE A 52 -8.08 -2.95 -2.01
N GLU A 53 -9.14 -2.45 -2.67
CA GLU A 53 -9.88 -3.20 -3.71
C GLU A 53 -8.96 -3.57 -4.88
N ASP A 54 -8.20 -2.59 -5.40
CA ASP A 54 -7.22 -2.80 -6.47
C ASP A 54 -6.15 -3.83 -6.04
N LEU A 55 -5.69 -3.76 -4.79
CA LEU A 55 -4.76 -4.74 -4.23
C LEU A 55 -5.40 -6.13 -4.16
N GLY A 56 -6.61 -6.26 -3.65
CA GLY A 56 -7.33 -7.54 -3.55
C GLY A 56 -7.53 -8.20 -4.92
N ALA A 57 -7.87 -7.42 -5.95
CA ALA A 57 -7.99 -7.90 -7.32
C ALA A 57 -6.63 -8.42 -7.86
N ASP A 58 -5.55 -7.67 -7.64
CA ASP A 58 -4.20 -8.06 -8.05
C ASP A 58 -3.67 -9.30 -7.31
N LEU A 59 -4.04 -9.48 -6.03
CA LEU A 59 -3.74 -10.70 -5.28
C LEU A 59 -4.54 -11.91 -5.81
N HIS A 60 -5.82 -11.71 -6.10
CA HIS A 60 -6.66 -12.75 -6.71
C HIS A 60 -6.12 -13.21 -8.06
N ASP A 61 -5.72 -12.28 -8.93
CA ASP A 61 -5.15 -12.59 -10.23
C ASP A 61 -3.85 -13.40 -10.11
N ARG A 62 -3.03 -13.16 -9.08
CA ARG A 62 -1.84 -13.97 -8.82
C ARG A 62 -2.16 -15.40 -8.41
N ASP A 63 -3.15 -15.60 -7.55
CA ASP A 63 -3.58 -16.97 -7.21
C ASP A 63 -4.08 -17.72 -8.46
N GLN A 64 -4.75 -17.03 -9.40
CA GLN A 64 -5.16 -17.63 -10.67
C GLN A 64 -3.98 -17.97 -11.60
N GLN A 65 -2.89 -17.19 -11.54
CA GLN A 65 -1.66 -17.46 -12.29
C GLN A 65 -0.85 -18.63 -11.70
N HIS A 66 -1.11 -18.99 -10.43
CA HIS A 66 -0.43 -20.06 -9.70
C HIS A 66 -1.45 -21.08 -9.12
N PRO A 67 -2.22 -21.77 -9.98
CA PRO A 67 -3.32 -22.61 -9.53
C PRO A 67 -2.84 -23.76 -8.64
N GLY A 68 -3.30 -23.77 -7.39
CA GLY A 68 -2.93 -24.79 -6.40
C GLY A 68 -1.56 -24.60 -5.74
N ASP A 69 -0.87 -23.48 -6.02
CA ASP A 69 0.44 -23.15 -5.47
C ASP A 69 0.49 -21.70 -4.97
N HIS A 70 -0.29 -21.45 -3.91
CA HIS A 70 -0.37 -20.13 -3.27
C HIS A 70 0.98 -19.67 -2.71
N GLU A 71 1.84 -20.59 -2.25
CA GLU A 71 3.18 -20.21 -1.78
C GLU A 71 4.02 -19.63 -2.92
N ALA A 72 3.97 -20.21 -4.13
CA ALA A 72 4.66 -19.63 -5.29
C ALA A 72 4.09 -18.24 -5.67
N ALA A 73 2.77 -18.04 -5.60
CA ALA A 73 2.15 -16.72 -5.80
C ALA A 73 2.64 -15.69 -4.77
N ARG A 74 2.66 -16.09 -3.50
CA ARG A 74 3.14 -15.29 -2.37
C ARG A 74 4.62 -14.93 -2.53
N GLU A 75 5.49 -15.89 -2.85
CA GLU A 75 6.91 -15.63 -3.07
C GLU A 75 7.15 -14.65 -4.22
N ALA A 76 6.43 -14.81 -5.34
CA ALA A 76 6.50 -13.91 -6.48
C ALA A 76 6.02 -12.49 -6.11
N PHE A 77 4.92 -12.39 -5.33
CA PHE A 77 4.42 -11.12 -4.82
C PHE A 77 5.42 -10.43 -3.91
N VAL A 78 5.99 -11.14 -2.93
CA VAL A 78 7.00 -10.61 -2.00
C VAL A 78 8.21 -10.06 -2.76
N ALA A 79 8.69 -10.78 -3.78
CA ALA A 79 9.81 -10.34 -4.61
C ALA A 79 9.49 -9.07 -5.42
N GLY A 80 8.27 -8.96 -5.96
CA GLY A 80 7.81 -7.75 -6.64
C GLY A 80 7.64 -6.57 -5.69
N TYR A 81 7.08 -6.82 -4.50
CA TYR A 81 6.85 -5.82 -3.46
C TYR A 81 8.15 -5.24 -2.92
N LEU A 82 9.15 -6.08 -2.64
CA LEU A 82 10.44 -5.67 -2.09
C LEU A 82 11.46 -5.36 -3.21
N SER A 83 11.04 -4.55 -4.19
CA SER A 83 11.85 -4.19 -5.35
C SER A 83 12.13 -2.68 -5.44
N ALA A 84 13.20 -2.31 -6.14
CA ALA A 84 13.49 -0.91 -6.44
C ALA A 84 12.35 -0.26 -7.26
N ALA A 85 11.72 -1.02 -8.17
CA ALA A 85 10.58 -0.54 -8.93
C ALA A 85 9.42 -0.11 -8.02
N HIS A 86 9.09 -0.90 -6.99
CA HIS A 86 8.04 -0.54 -6.03
C HIS A 86 8.45 0.58 -5.08
N ARG A 87 9.73 0.63 -4.70
CA ARG A 87 10.29 1.75 -3.92
C ARG A 87 10.08 3.07 -4.66
N ASP A 88 10.43 3.08 -5.95
CA ASP A 88 10.48 4.29 -6.77
C ASP A 88 9.12 4.68 -7.37
N ASP A 89 8.09 3.82 -7.25
CA ASP A 89 6.70 4.10 -7.62
C ASP A 89 5.76 4.09 -6.40
N PRO A 90 5.75 5.17 -5.58
CA PRO A 90 4.79 5.30 -4.49
C PRO A 90 3.35 5.45 -4.98
N GLY A 91 3.12 6.04 -6.16
CA GLY A 91 1.80 6.32 -6.69
C GLY A 91 0.99 5.08 -7.02
N ASN A 92 1.62 4.03 -7.55
CA ASN A 92 1.00 2.71 -7.74
C ASN A 92 1.44 1.71 -6.66
N GLY A 93 2.01 2.21 -5.56
CA GLY A 93 2.57 1.40 -4.50
C GLY A 93 1.56 0.87 -3.49
N CYS A 94 2.05 0.16 -2.46
CA CYS A 94 1.21 -0.44 -1.43
C CYS A 94 0.36 0.62 -0.70
N ALA A 95 -0.94 0.35 -0.58
CA ALA A 95 -1.89 1.17 0.17
C ALA A 95 -1.46 1.38 1.62
N THR A 96 -0.99 0.33 2.30
CA THR A 96 -0.55 0.39 3.70
C THR A 96 0.63 1.34 3.88
N THR A 97 1.65 1.27 3.01
CA THR A 97 2.80 2.18 3.08
C THR A 97 2.43 3.62 2.72
N GLY A 98 1.53 3.82 1.75
CA GLY A 98 1.15 5.14 1.28
C GLY A 98 0.18 5.89 2.20
N PHE A 99 -0.79 5.21 2.80
CA PHE A 99 -1.81 5.83 3.66
C PHE A 99 -1.55 5.69 5.15
N GLY A 100 -0.79 4.68 5.58
CA GLY A 100 -0.74 4.29 7.00
C GLY A 100 -0.29 5.42 7.94
N THR A 101 0.70 6.22 7.54
CA THR A 101 1.16 7.33 8.39
C THR A 101 0.15 8.48 8.49
N ASP A 102 -0.65 8.71 7.45
CA ASP A 102 -1.67 9.75 7.48
C ASP A 102 -2.90 9.28 8.24
N VAL A 103 -3.40 8.07 8.00
CA VAL A 103 -4.53 7.47 8.74
C VAL A 103 -4.22 7.34 10.25
N ALA A 104 -2.95 7.11 10.60
CA ALA A 104 -2.50 7.11 12.00
C ALA A 104 -2.61 8.48 12.69
N ARG A 105 -2.51 9.59 11.94
CA ARG A 105 -2.61 10.96 12.46
C ARG A 105 -4.04 11.50 12.51
N GLU A 106 -4.95 10.89 11.77
CA GLU A 106 -6.37 11.23 11.76
C GLU A 106 -7.02 11.01 13.16
N PRO A 107 -8.17 11.65 13.45
CA PRO A 107 -8.91 11.38 14.68
C PRO A 107 -9.58 9.98 14.68
N PRO A 108 -9.96 9.44 15.85
CA PRO A 108 -10.67 8.15 16.01
C PRO A 108 -11.88 7.93 15.11
N ASP A 109 -12.63 8.98 14.81
CA ASP A 109 -13.86 8.98 14.03
C ASP A 109 -13.64 9.28 12.54
N SER A 110 -12.39 9.36 12.08
CA SER A 110 -12.10 9.60 10.66
C SER A 110 -12.64 8.46 9.78
N PRO A 111 -13.37 8.76 8.69
CA PRO A 111 -13.99 7.76 7.83
C PRO A 111 -12.96 6.90 7.08
N ALA A 112 -11.69 7.30 7.06
CA ALA A 112 -10.62 6.54 6.44
C ALA A 112 -10.13 5.35 7.29
N ARG A 113 -10.45 5.30 8.59
CA ARG A 113 -9.90 4.29 9.51
C ARG A 113 -10.46 2.90 9.29
N GLU A 114 -11.77 2.81 9.09
CA GLU A 114 -12.46 1.54 8.87
C GLU A 114 -12.00 0.85 7.56
N PRO A 115 -12.00 1.49 6.38
CA PRO A 115 -11.57 0.84 5.15
C PRO A 115 -10.08 0.50 5.19
N PHE A 116 -9.26 1.31 5.88
CA PHE A 116 -7.85 1.00 6.09
C PHE A 116 -7.66 -0.26 6.93
N ALA A 117 -8.38 -0.38 8.05
CA ALA A 117 -8.26 -1.53 8.93
C ALA A 117 -8.75 -2.83 8.25
N ALA A 118 -9.88 -2.76 7.55
CA ALA A 118 -10.42 -3.89 6.78
C ALA A 118 -9.43 -4.35 5.71
N GLY A 119 -8.94 -3.43 4.89
CA GLY A 119 -7.98 -3.75 3.82
C GLY A 119 -6.65 -4.30 4.34
N VAL A 120 -6.16 -3.81 5.49
CA VAL A 120 -4.97 -4.36 6.16
C VAL A 120 -5.22 -5.81 6.61
N ALA A 121 -6.38 -6.10 7.17
CA ALA A 121 -6.72 -7.45 7.62
C ALA A 121 -6.82 -8.43 6.45
N GLU A 122 -7.48 -8.04 5.36
CA GLU A 122 -7.59 -8.86 4.14
C GLU A 122 -6.22 -9.09 3.49
N PHE A 123 -5.39 -8.05 3.39
CA PHE A 123 -4.06 -8.19 2.84
C PHE A 123 -3.18 -9.09 3.72
N ALA A 124 -3.24 -8.95 5.04
CA ALA A 124 -2.54 -9.84 5.96
C ALA A 124 -2.98 -11.29 5.74
N ALA A 125 -4.28 -11.56 5.71
CA ALA A 125 -4.82 -12.91 5.55
C ALA A 125 -4.33 -13.63 4.28
N TRP A 126 -4.06 -12.89 3.20
CA TRP A 126 -3.48 -13.45 1.97
C TRP A 126 -1.98 -13.77 2.10
N LEU A 127 -1.25 -13.17 3.04
CA LEU A 127 0.20 -13.28 3.14
C LEU A 127 0.72 -14.47 3.94
N GLY A 128 -0.14 -15.20 4.65
CA GLY A 128 0.34 -16.27 5.52
C GLY A 128 -0.75 -17.25 5.97
N PRO A 129 -0.36 -18.49 6.33
CA PRO A 129 -1.30 -19.54 6.68
C PRO A 129 -1.88 -19.37 8.09
N THR A 130 -1.25 -18.57 8.93
CA THR A 130 -1.72 -18.21 10.28
C THR A 130 -1.73 -16.70 10.43
N GLU A 131 -2.64 -16.18 11.26
CA GLU A 131 -2.82 -14.74 11.48
C GLU A 131 -1.53 -14.06 11.95
N ASP A 132 -0.83 -14.62 12.93
CA ASP A 132 0.42 -14.04 13.45
C ASP A 132 1.54 -14.00 12.39
N GLU A 133 1.70 -15.07 11.59
CA GLU A 133 2.71 -15.11 10.53
C GLU A 133 2.38 -14.14 9.38
N ALA A 134 1.10 -14.02 9.05
CA ALA A 134 0.58 -13.05 8.10
C ALA A 134 0.87 -11.61 8.54
N LEU A 135 0.57 -11.27 9.79
CA LEU A 135 0.81 -9.95 10.36
C LEU A 135 2.31 -9.61 10.43
N VAL A 136 3.16 -10.57 10.80
CA VAL A 136 4.61 -10.40 10.78
C VAL A 136 5.13 -10.19 9.36
N THR A 137 4.66 -10.99 8.39
CA THR A 137 5.04 -10.84 6.98
C THR A 137 4.66 -9.45 6.47
N LEU A 138 3.42 -9.04 6.71
CA LEU A 138 2.93 -7.71 6.33
C LEU A 138 3.78 -6.59 6.94
N ALA A 139 4.02 -6.65 8.26
CA ALA A 139 4.79 -5.63 8.97
C ALA A 139 6.22 -5.51 8.45
N THR A 140 6.89 -6.65 8.20
CA THR A 140 8.23 -6.69 7.61
C THR A 140 8.24 -6.09 6.22
N MET A 141 7.29 -6.46 5.35
CA MET A 141 7.19 -5.93 3.99
C MET A 141 6.97 -4.42 3.98
N VAL A 142 5.92 -3.95 4.67
CA VAL A 142 5.54 -2.54 4.74
C VAL A 142 6.65 -1.69 5.35
N GLY A 143 7.26 -2.16 6.44
CA GLY A 143 8.35 -1.48 7.13
C GLY A 143 9.61 -1.39 6.28
N ALA A 144 10.00 -2.48 5.63
CA ALA A 144 11.18 -2.50 4.75
C ALA A 144 11.00 -1.53 3.57
N LEU A 145 9.84 -1.54 2.91
CA LEU A 145 9.55 -0.62 1.80
C LEU A 145 9.55 0.84 2.26
N LEU A 146 8.93 1.14 3.41
CA LEU A 146 8.90 2.49 3.98
C LEU A 146 10.32 3.02 4.23
N ILE A 147 11.17 2.23 4.91
CA ILE A 147 12.53 2.66 5.25
C ILE A 147 13.41 2.74 3.99
N ALA A 148 13.22 1.83 3.03
CA ALA A 148 13.92 1.89 1.74
C ALA A 148 13.57 3.17 0.96
N ARG A 149 12.30 3.60 0.95
CA ARG A 149 11.88 4.88 0.38
C ARG A 149 12.53 6.06 1.10
N ALA A 150 12.53 6.03 2.44
CA ALA A 150 13.12 7.10 3.26
C ALA A 150 14.64 7.22 3.11
N THR A 151 15.31 6.16 2.64
CA THR A 151 16.77 6.10 2.44
C THR A 151 17.16 6.01 0.96
N ALA A 152 16.23 6.30 0.05
CA ALA A 152 16.45 6.25 -1.39
C ALA A 152 17.65 7.11 -1.82
N GLY A 153 18.36 6.67 -2.86
CA GLY A 153 19.61 7.28 -3.32
C GLY A 153 20.85 6.83 -2.55
N THR A 154 20.72 5.90 -1.60
CA THR A 154 21.85 5.30 -0.87
C THR A 154 21.92 3.78 -1.08
N PRO A 155 23.10 3.14 -0.94
CA PRO A 155 23.21 1.68 -0.97
C PRO A 155 22.40 0.97 0.12
N LEU A 156 22.01 1.69 1.19
CA LEU A 156 21.22 1.13 2.28
C LEU A 156 19.80 0.76 1.82
N ALA A 157 19.19 1.56 0.93
CA ALA A 157 17.83 1.30 0.45
C ALA A 157 17.70 -0.08 -0.18
N ASP A 158 18.61 -0.42 -1.11
CA ASP A 158 18.61 -1.72 -1.78
C ASP A 158 18.94 -2.86 -0.79
N ARG A 159 19.82 -2.58 0.19
CA ARG A 159 20.20 -3.57 1.20
C ARG A 159 19.05 -3.94 2.12
N ILE A 160 18.20 -2.97 2.49
CA ILE A 160 16.99 -3.21 3.31
C ILE A 160 16.01 -4.12 2.58
N LEU A 161 15.70 -3.82 1.31
CA LEU A 161 14.80 -4.62 0.48
C LEU A 161 15.32 -6.05 0.30
N ALA A 162 16.62 -6.20 0.01
CA ALA A 162 17.25 -7.50 -0.15
C ALA A 162 17.25 -8.32 1.15
N ALA A 163 17.52 -7.68 2.30
CA ALA A 163 17.50 -8.36 3.60
C ALA A 163 16.10 -8.87 3.95
N ALA A 164 15.07 -8.04 3.78
CA ALA A 164 13.68 -8.43 4.02
C ALA A 164 13.23 -9.56 3.07
N THR A 165 13.59 -9.48 1.78
CA THR A 165 13.28 -10.54 0.82
C THR A 165 13.92 -11.87 1.24
N SER A 166 15.22 -11.85 1.61
CA SER A 166 15.92 -13.07 2.03
C SER A 166 15.33 -13.72 3.27
N ASP A 167 14.84 -12.92 4.22
CA ASP A 167 14.18 -13.42 5.43
C ASP A 167 12.84 -14.09 5.09
N LEU A 168 12.01 -13.40 4.30
CA LEU A 168 10.66 -13.85 3.94
C LEU A 168 10.62 -15.03 2.97
N SER A 169 11.64 -15.21 2.13
CA SER A 169 11.78 -16.39 1.26
C SER A 169 12.40 -17.60 1.98
N GLY A 170 12.58 -17.56 3.31
CA GLY A 170 13.19 -18.65 4.09
C GLY A 170 14.70 -18.86 3.88
N LYS A 171 15.34 -18.13 2.95
CA LYS A 171 16.79 -18.20 2.68
C LYS A 171 17.64 -17.66 3.83
N GLY A 172 17.05 -16.88 4.74
CA GLY A 172 17.69 -16.37 5.96
C GLY A 172 17.59 -17.30 7.20
N ARG A 173 16.81 -18.39 7.13
CA ARG A 173 16.57 -19.30 8.27
C ARG A 173 17.61 -20.41 8.44
N VAL A 174 18.76 -20.33 7.75
CA VAL A 174 19.88 -21.25 8.02
C VAL A 174 20.57 -20.84 9.33
N SER A 175 20.26 -21.60 10.37
CA SER A 175 20.92 -21.67 11.68
C SER A 175 20.57 -20.56 12.68
N ARG A 176 19.53 -20.79 13.48
CA ARG A 176 19.53 -20.50 14.92
C ARG A 176 19.06 -21.72 15.69
#